data_AF-A0A7S2PL97-F1
#
_entry.id   AF-A0A7S2PL97-F1
#
_cell.length_a   1.000
_cell.length_b   1.000
_cell.length_c   1.000
_cell.angle_alpha   90.00
_cell.angle_beta   90.00
_cell.angle_gamma   90.00
#
_symmetry.space_group_name_H-M   'P 1'
#
loop_
_entity.id
_entity.type
_entity.pdbx_description
1 polymer ?
#
loop_
_entity_poly.entity_id
_entity_poly.type
_entity_poly.pdbx_seq_one_letter_code
_entity_poly.pdbx_strand_id
1 'polypeptide(L)'
;RDDPCACPAPVREVVLSYASLLGCALGRRRHDPEEWLRRLRPVLESVLGGGDLDMRALVEKLREGAAKLATPDDDDPESSDDDEDGHWCRCNVTLASGAATLLTGARLRLARGRVYGLVGANDSGKSTLLRAIHERRLVGFPSRGELQTALVEHGLGERPPECDRTPVELLLA
;
A
#
# COMPACT_ATOMS: atom_id res chain seq x y z
N ARG A 1 35.11 -26.55 -32.48
CA ARG A 1 35.74 -26.46 -31.14
C ARG A 1 35.68 -25.00 -30.75
N ASP A 2 35.30 -24.75 -29.49
CA ASP A 2 35.06 -23.45 -28.83
C ASP A 2 33.64 -22.89 -28.96
N ASP A 3 32.74 -23.38 -28.09
CA ASP A 3 31.52 -22.70 -27.71
C ASP A 3 31.88 -21.39 -26.98
N PRO A 4 31.36 -20.22 -27.41
CA PRO A 4 31.72 -18.96 -26.79
C PRO A 4 31.04 -18.84 -25.43
N CYS A 5 31.86 -18.94 -24.38
CA CYS A 5 31.58 -18.38 -23.06
C CYS A 5 30.34 -18.95 -22.33
N ALA A 6 30.33 -20.26 -22.05
CA ALA A 6 29.52 -20.78 -20.95
C ALA A 6 30.14 -20.30 -19.63
N CYS A 7 29.47 -19.39 -18.93
CA CYS A 7 29.91 -18.95 -17.61
C CYS A 7 30.05 -20.17 -16.66
N PRO A 8 31.12 -20.23 -15.84
CA PRO A 8 31.36 -21.37 -14.95
C PRO A 8 30.12 -21.65 -14.08
N ALA A 9 29.75 -22.91 -13.94
CA ALA A 9 28.58 -23.35 -13.16
C ALA A 9 28.38 -22.63 -11.80
N PRO A 10 29.42 -22.40 -10.97
CA PRO A 10 29.25 -21.68 -9.70
C PRO A 10 28.90 -20.19 -9.88
N VAL A 11 29.41 -19.54 -10.94
CA VAL A 11 29.11 -18.13 -11.22
C VAL A 11 27.66 -18.00 -11.70
N ARG A 12 27.19 -18.93 -12.52
CA ARG A 12 25.80 -18.97 -13.00
C ARG A 12 24.78 -19.07 -11.85
N GLU A 13 25.05 -19.90 -10.86
CA GLU A 13 24.15 -20.09 -9.71
C GLU A 13 24.04 -18.82 -8.84
N VAL A 14 25.15 -18.12 -8.63
CA VAL A 14 25.19 -16.83 -7.92
C VAL A 14 24.39 -15.77 -8.67
N VAL A 15 24.54 -15.68 -9.99
CA VAL A 15 23.84 -14.66 -10.78
C VAL A 15 22.33 -14.97 -10.88
N LEU A 16 21.93 -16.24 -10.99
CA LEU A 16 20.52 -16.64 -10.95
C LEU A 16 19.89 -16.36 -9.58
N SER A 17 20.62 -16.58 -8.49
CA SER A 17 20.18 -16.23 -7.14
C SER A 17 19.98 -14.72 -6.99
N TYR A 18 20.93 -13.92 -7.50
CA TYR A 18 20.82 -12.46 -7.52
C TYR A 18 19.65 -11.96 -8.38
N ALA A 19 19.44 -12.53 -9.56
CA ALA A 19 18.30 -12.20 -10.43
C ALA A 19 16.96 -12.53 -9.77
N SER A 20 16.89 -13.64 -9.04
CA SER A 20 15.70 -14.05 -8.28
C SER A 20 15.42 -13.08 -7.13
N LEU A 21 16.45 -12.65 -6.39
CA LEU A 21 16.33 -11.65 -5.33
C LEU A 21 15.87 -10.29 -5.88
N LEU A 22 16.46 -9.86 -7.00
CA LEU A 22 16.09 -8.62 -7.69
C LEU A 22 14.63 -8.68 -8.16
N GLY A 23 14.21 -9.82 -8.75
CA GLY A 23 12.84 -10.07 -9.16
C GLY A 23 11.86 -10.01 -7.98
N CYS A 24 12.18 -10.65 -6.87
CA CYS A 24 11.36 -10.57 -5.66
C CYS A 24 11.23 -9.12 -5.14
N ALA A 25 12.33 -8.36 -5.13
CA ALA A 25 12.32 -6.97 -4.70
C ALA A 25 11.48 -6.07 -5.63
N LEU A 26 11.53 -6.30 -6.95
CA LEU A 26 10.71 -5.60 -7.93
C LEU A 26 9.22 -6.00 -7.87
N GLY A 27 8.93 -7.26 -7.51
CA GLY A 27 7.57 -7.79 -7.31
C GLY A 27 6.81 -7.07 -6.21
N ARG A 28 7.47 -6.84 -5.07
CA ARG A 28 6.85 -6.20 -3.90
C ARG A 28 6.32 -4.79 -4.19
N ARG A 29 6.95 -4.04 -5.10
CA ARG A 29 6.55 -2.66 -5.43
C ARG A 29 5.64 -2.54 -6.67
N ARG A 30 5.17 -3.66 -7.25
CA ARG A 30 4.32 -3.71 -8.47
C ARG A 30 4.84 -2.77 -9.58
N HIS A 31 6.13 -2.86 -9.91
CA HIS A 31 6.72 -2.09 -11.00
C HIS A 31 6.20 -2.50 -12.39
N ASP A 32 6.20 -1.55 -13.33
CA ASP A 32 5.78 -1.76 -14.72
C ASP A 32 6.64 -2.80 -15.47
N PRO A 33 6.07 -3.54 -16.45
CA PRO A 33 6.79 -4.59 -17.19
C PRO A 33 8.07 -4.08 -17.90
N GLU A 34 8.06 -2.82 -18.34
CA GLU A 34 9.23 -2.21 -18.98
C GLU A 34 10.37 -1.94 -17.98
N GLU A 35 10.04 -1.63 -16.73
CA GLU A 35 11.03 -1.40 -15.70
C GLU A 35 11.71 -2.72 -15.27
N TRP A 36 10.94 -3.81 -15.22
CA TRP A 36 11.46 -5.15 -15.03
C TRP A 36 12.46 -5.54 -16.12
N LEU A 37 12.07 -5.32 -17.39
CA LEU A 37 12.94 -5.57 -18.53
C LEU A 37 14.22 -4.76 -18.46
N ARG A 38 14.13 -3.46 -18.18
CA ARG A 38 15.30 -2.57 -18.08
C ARG A 38 16.31 -3.03 -17.04
N ARG A 39 15.84 -3.57 -15.91
CA ARG A 39 16.70 -3.97 -14.77
C ARG A 39 17.22 -5.40 -14.86
N LEU A 40 16.41 -6.35 -15.35
CA LEU A 40 16.78 -7.77 -15.43
C LEU A 40 17.53 -8.12 -16.73
N ARG A 41 17.31 -7.37 -17.81
CA ARG A 41 17.97 -7.56 -19.12
C ARG A 41 19.49 -7.73 -19.02
N PRO A 42 20.27 -6.79 -18.43
CA PRO A 42 21.74 -6.91 -18.42
C PRO A 42 22.23 -8.10 -17.59
N VAL A 43 21.47 -8.48 -16.55
CA VAL A 43 21.80 -9.64 -15.70
C VAL A 43 21.54 -10.95 -16.46
N LEU A 44 20.39 -11.06 -17.12
CA LEU A 44 20.01 -12.26 -17.86
C LEU A 44 20.85 -12.47 -19.13
N GLU A 45 21.17 -11.39 -19.85
CA GLU A 45 22.08 -11.41 -21.02
C GLU A 45 23.47 -11.93 -20.64
N SER A 46 23.97 -11.56 -19.45
CA SER A 46 25.29 -12.01 -18.98
C SER A 46 25.36 -13.50 -18.65
N VAL A 47 24.22 -14.12 -18.33
CA VAL A 47 24.13 -15.53 -17.87
C VAL A 47 23.75 -16.47 -18.98
N LEU A 48 22.77 -16.09 -19.82
CA LEU A 48 22.19 -16.96 -20.83
C LEU A 48 22.95 -16.88 -22.16
N GLY A 49 23.82 -15.89 -22.31
CA GLY A 49 24.42 -15.54 -23.60
C GLY A 49 23.38 -14.91 -24.52
N GLY A 50 23.80 -14.04 -25.43
CA GLY A 50 22.91 -13.32 -26.36
C GLY A 50 22.28 -14.20 -27.46
N GLY A 51 21.92 -15.45 -27.16
CA GLY A 51 21.16 -16.31 -28.07
C GLY A 51 19.71 -15.85 -28.22
N ASP A 52 19.00 -16.49 -29.16
CA ASP A 52 17.64 -16.23 -29.64
C ASP A 52 16.51 -16.45 -28.60
N LEU A 53 16.80 -16.22 -27.31
CA LEU A 53 15.82 -16.30 -26.23
C LEU A 53 15.00 -15.02 -26.16
N ASP A 54 13.68 -15.19 -26.16
CA ASP A 54 12.76 -14.09 -25.87
C ASP A 54 12.84 -13.69 -24.39
N MET A 55 13.72 -12.71 -24.12
CA MET A 55 13.91 -12.11 -22.81
C MET A 55 12.64 -11.50 -22.23
N ARG A 56 11.70 -11.08 -23.09
CA ARG A 56 10.40 -10.54 -22.65
C ARG A 56 9.55 -11.63 -22.01
N ALA A 57 9.45 -12.78 -22.67
CA ALA A 57 8.72 -13.93 -22.14
C ALA A 57 9.34 -14.46 -20.83
N LEU A 58 10.68 -14.44 -20.70
CA LEU A 58 11.36 -14.88 -19.48
C LEU A 58 11.10 -13.93 -18.30
N VAL A 59 11.20 -12.62 -18.53
CA VAL A 59 10.92 -11.61 -17.51
C VAL A 59 9.46 -11.67 -17.07
N GLU A 60 8.51 -11.94 -17.98
CA GLU A 60 7.11 -12.15 -17.62
C GLU A 60 6.92 -13.37 -16.71
N LYS A 61 7.57 -14.50 -17.00
CA LYS A 61 7.52 -15.68 -16.11
C LYS A 61 8.14 -15.40 -14.74
N LEU A 62 9.24 -14.65 -14.69
CA LEU A 62 9.86 -14.21 -13.44
C LEU A 62 8.94 -13.28 -12.66
N ARG A 63 8.23 -12.38 -13.35
CA ARG A 63 7.23 -11.49 -12.75
C ARG A 63 6.07 -12.26 -12.15
N GLU A 64 5.51 -13.22 -12.89
CA GLU A 64 4.44 -14.09 -12.38
C GLU A 64 4.89 -14.93 -11.18
N GLY A 65 6.10 -15.50 -11.25
CA GLY A 65 6.69 -16.27 -10.15
C GLY A 65 6.95 -15.41 -8.91
N ALA A 66 7.51 -14.21 -9.09
CA ALA A 66 7.75 -13.26 -8.02
C ALA A 66 6.45 -12.70 -7.43
N ALA A 67 5.39 -12.55 -8.23
CA ALA A 67 4.06 -12.14 -7.73
C ALA A 67 3.45 -13.22 -6.83
N LYS A 68 3.71 -14.51 -7.10
CA LYS A 68 3.27 -15.62 -6.24
C LYS A 68 4.11 -15.74 -4.97
N LEU A 69 5.38 -15.34 -5.02
CA LEU A 69 6.32 -15.39 -3.89
C LEU A 69 6.31 -14.12 -3.03
N ALA A 70 5.84 -13.01 -3.59
CA ALA A 70 5.55 -11.81 -2.85
C ALA A 70 4.41 -12.17 -1.89
N THR A 71 4.78 -12.48 -0.65
CA THR A 71 3.84 -12.32 0.46
C THR A 71 3.30 -10.90 0.36
N PRO A 72 1.98 -10.69 0.47
CA PRO A 72 1.46 -9.34 0.65
C PRO A 72 2.29 -8.72 1.79
N ASP A 73 2.71 -7.46 1.61
CA ASP A 73 3.52 -6.75 2.61
C ASP A 73 2.97 -7.07 4.01
N ASP A 74 3.83 -7.39 4.98
CA ASP A 74 3.47 -7.66 6.39
C ASP A 74 2.76 -6.46 7.10
N ASP A 75 2.36 -5.43 6.35
CA ASP A 75 1.49 -4.31 6.71
C ASP A 75 0.04 -4.46 6.17
N ASP A 76 -0.35 -5.62 5.61
CA ASP A 76 -1.75 -5.93 5.30
C ASP A 76 -2.38 -6.72 6.46
N PRO A 77 -3.21 -6.10 7.32
CA PRO A 77 -4.02 -6.84 8.30
C PRO A 77 -5.13 -7.70 7.66
N GLU A 78 -5.09 -7.94 6.34
CA GLU A 78 -5.96 -8.83 5.56
C GLU A 78 -5.63 -10.33 5.78
N SER A 79 -5.54 -10.78 7.03
CA SER A 79 -5.63 -12.22 7.36
C SER A 79 -6.84 -12.55 8.21
N SER A 80 -7.91 -11.76 8.07
CA SER A 80 -9.27 -12.16 8.45
C SER A 80 -10.09 -12.28 7.17
N ASP A 81 -10.40 -13.51 6.78
CA ASP A 81 -11.27 -13.91 5.67
C ASP A 81 -12.75 -13.44 5.84
N ASP A 82 -12.99 -12.18 6.20
CA ASP A 82 -14.32 -11.57 6.37
C ASP A 82 -14.55 -10.45 5.34
N ASP A 83 -14.17 -10.68 4.08
CA ASP A 83 -14.41 -9.75 2.96
C ASP A 83 -15.84 -9.85 2.38
N GLU A 84 -16.76 -10.55 3.06
CA GLU A 84 -18.20 -10.47 2.73
C GLU A 84 -18.81 -9.11 3.14
N ASP A 85 -18.16 -8.37 4.05
CA ASP A 85 -18.60 -7.07 4.52
C ASP A 85 -17.82 -5.92 3.84
N GLY A 86 -18.36 -5.41 2.73
CA GLY A 86 -17.77 -4.34 1.93
C GLY A 86 -17.12 -3.19 2.72
N HIS A 87 -15.95 -2.73 2.25
CA HIS A 87 -15.23 -1.62 2.87
C HIS A 87 -15.96 -0.28 2.68
N TRP A 88 -16.02 0.54 3.73
CA TRP A 88 -16.57 1.91 3.66
C TRP A 88 -15.57 2.93 3.12
N CYS A 89 -14.28 2.83 3.46
CA CYS A 89 -13.23 3.69 2.91
C CYS A 89 -11.95 2.92 2.66
N ARG A 90 -11.33 3.14 1.50
CA ARG A 90 -9.92 2.80 1.22
C ARG A 90 -9.28 4.05 0.62
N CYS A 91 -8.55 4.77 1.45
CA CYS A 91 -8.17 6.15 1.16
C CYS A 91 -6.71 6.42 1.57
N ASN A 92 -5.99 7.20 0.75
CA ASN A 92 -4.61 7.61 1.06
C ASN A 92 -4.64 8.92 1.85
N VAL A 93 -4.01 8.91 3.01
CA VAL A 93 -3.97 10.00 3.97
C VAL A 93 -2.63 10.71 3.90
N THR A 94 -2.68 11.94 3.43
CA THR A 94 -1.62 12.92 3.59
C THR A 94 -2.22 14.09 4.35
N LEU A 95 -1.73 14.34 5.56
CA LEU A 95 -2.28 15.36 6.45
C LEU A 95 -1.16 16.28 6.91
N ALA A 96 -1.38 17.58 6.72
CA ALA A 96 -0.52 18.65 7.24
C ALA A 96 -1.34 19.59 8.11
N SER A 97 -0.75 20.02 9.22
CA SER A 97 -1.29 21.02 10.14
C SER A 97 -0.37 22.23 10.15
N GLY A 98 -0.77 23.29 9.45
CA GLY A 98 0.07 24.48 9.26
C GLY A 98 1.36 24.15 8.51
N ALA A 99 2.51 24.38 9.15
CA ALA A 99 3.84 24.11 8.59
C ALA A 99 4.33 22.66 8.81
N ALA A 100 3.66 21.87 9.65
CA ALA A 100 4.08 20.51 9.98
C ALA A 100 3.28 19.47 9.19
N THR A 101 3.97 18.58 8.49
CA THR A 101 3.34 17.39 7.88
C THR A 101 3.24 16.30 8.94
N LEU A 102 2.01 15.89 9.28
CA LEU A 102 1.73 14.89 10.31
C LEU A 102 1.76 13.47 9.74
N LEU A 103 1.21 13.30 8.53
CA LEU A 103 1.11 12.02 7.84
C LEU A 103 1.40 12.22 6.36
N THR A 104 2.18 11.31 5.78
CA THR A 104 2.51 11.33 4.34
C THR A 104 2.29 9.95 3.76
N GLY A 105 1.30 9.80 2.87
CA GLY A 105 1.07 8.54 2.16
C GLY A 105 0.62 7.36 3.04
N ALA A 106 0.00 7.64 4.18
CA ALA A 106 -0.57 6.59 5.03
C ALA A 106 -1.82 5.98 4.36
N ARG A 107 -2.07 4.69 4.55
CA ARG A 107 -3.27 4.02 4.02
C ARG A 107 -4.31 3.89 5.12
N LEU A 108 -5.50 4.46 4.92
CA LEU A 108 -6.64 4.32 5.83
C LEU A 108 -7.66 3.37 5.23
N ARG A 109 -8.02 2.34 5.99
CA ARG A 109 -9.03 1.35 5.63
C ARG A 109 -10.06 1.23 6.75
N LEU A 110 -11.32 1.46 6.41
CA LEU A 110 -12.46 1.35 7.34
C LEU A 110 -13.44 0.32 6.79
N ALA A 111 -13.68 -0.75 7.54
CA ALA A 111 -14.62 -1.82 7.22
C ALA A 111 -15.89 -1.68 8.07
N ARG A 112 -16.99 -2.26 7.58
CA ARG A 112 -18.29 -2.21 8.26
C ARG A 112 -18.27 -3.03 9.54
N GLY A 113 -18.99 -2.55 10.55
CA GLY A 113 -19.15 -3.26 11.83
C GLY A 113 -17.91 -3.31 12.71
N ARG A 114 -16.79 -2.71 12.30
CA ARG A 114 -15.54 -2.73 13.06
C ARG A 114 -15.38 -1.48 13.94
N VAL A 115 -14.76 -1.68 15.10
CA VAL A 115 -14.39 -0.62 16.04
C VAL A 115 -12.89 -0.40 15.96
N TYR A 116 -12.47 0.85 15.74
CA TYR A 116 -11.07 1.22 15.54
C TYR A 116 -10.57 2.08 16.70
N GLY A 117 -9.34 1.82 17.15
CA GLY A 117 -8.64 2.63 18.14
C GLY A 117 -7.41 3.30 17.52
N LEU A 118 -7.30 4.62 17.65
CA LEU A 118 -6.12 5.36 17.18
C LEU A 118 -5.14 5.57 18.35
N VAL A 119 -3.97 4.93 18.27
CA VAL A 119 -2.94 4.97 19.32
C VAL A 119 -1.69 5.70 18.80
N GLY A 120 -1.07 6.51 19.65
CA GLY A 120 0.13 7.27 19.32
C GLY A 120 0.51 8.23 20.45
N ALA A 121 1.73 8.77 20.39
CA ALA A 121 2.23 9.74 21.36
C ALA A 121 1.31 10.97 21.48
N ASN A 122 1.35 11.68 22.61
CA ASN A 122 0.67 12.97 22.73
C ASN A 122 1.20 13.93 21.65
N ASP A 123 0.33 14.77 21.11
CA ASP A 123 0.62 15.70 20.01
C ASP A 123 1.02 15.07 18.67
N SER A 124 0.87 13.75 18.50
CA SER A 124 1.10 13.08 17.22
C SER A 124 0.02 13.37 16.15
N GLY A 125 -0.93 14.28 16.44
CA GLY A 125 -1.99 14.64 15.50
C GLY A 125 -3.22 13.72 15.50
N LYS A 126 -3.46 12.94 16.56
CA LYS A 126 -4.62 12.01 16.65
C LYS A 126 -5.96 12.72 16.48
N SER A 127 -6.21 13.75 17.30
CA SER A 127 -7.45 14.55 17.19
C SER A 127 -7.52 15.29 15.85
N THR A 128 -6.37 15.72 15.33
CA THR A 128 -6.27 16.36 14.00
C THR A 128 -6.68 15.40 12.89
N LEU A 129 -6.29 14.12 12.97
CA LEU A 129 -6.71 13.10 12.02
C LEU A 129 -8.22 12.84 12.11
N LEU A 130 -8.77 12.71 13.32
CA LEU A 130 -10.21 12.51 13.52
C LEU A 130 -11.03 13.69 12.99
N ARG A 131 -10.57 14.93 13.19
CA ARG A 131 -11.17 16.13 12.60
C ARG A 131 -11.09 16.11 11.08
N ALA A 132 -9.93 15.78 10.49
CA ALA A 132 -9.76 15.72 9.05
C ALA A 132 -10.68 14.67 8.38
N ILE A 133 -10.96 13.55 9.07
CA ILE A 133 -11.94 12.54 8.64
C ILE A 133 -13.35 13.15 8.64
N HIS A 134 -13.75 13.81 9.74
CA HIS A 134 -15.07 14.44 9.85
C HIS A 134 -15.30 15.56 8.82
N GLU A 135 -14.28 16.40 8.62
CA GLU A 135 -14.26 17.48 7.62
C GLU A 135 -14.12 16.97 6.17
N ARG A 136 -13.90 15.66 5.97
CA ARG A 136 -13.64 15.02 4.66
C ARG A 136 -12.49 15.66 3.88
N ARG A 137 -11.40 16.00 4.58
CA ARG A 137 -10.19 16.56 3.95
C ARG A 137 -9.29 15.47 3.33
N LEU A 138 -9.65 14.21 3.49
CA LEU A 138 -8.92 13.06 2.98
C LEU A 138 -9.29 12.79 1.52
N VAL A 139 -8.28 12.56 0.68
CA VAL A 139 -8.48 12.24 -0.74
C VAL A 139 -9.08 10.85 -0.88
N GLY A 140 -10.20 10.75 -1.61
CA GLY A 140 -10.92 9.49 -1.81
C GLY A 140 -11.80 9.07 -0.64
N PHE A 141 -12.09 9.96 0.31
CA PHE A 141 -13.06 9.69 1.37
C PHE A 141 -14.50 9.80 0.82
N PRO A 142 -15.43 8.91 1.22
CA PRO A 142 -16.79 8.90 0.69
C PRO A 142 -17.56 10.20 0.94
N SER A 143 -18.53 10.46 0.07
CA SER A 143 -19.39 11.64 0.15
C SER A 143 -20.40 11.56 1.31
N ARG A 144 -21.05 12.69 1.67
CA ARG A 144 -22.11 12.72 2.71
C ARG A 144 -23.25 11.74 2.46
N GLY A 145 -23.57 11.45 1.20
CA GLY A 145 -24.64 10.53 0.84
C GLY A 145 -24.30 9.05 1.03
N GLU A 146 -23.00 8.71 1.00
CA GLU A 146 -22.53 7.33 1.12
C GLU A 146 -22.08 7.00 2.54
N LEU A 147 -21.47 7.96 3.24
CA LEU A 147 -20.99 7.79 4.61
C LEU A 147 -21.24 9.05 5.45
N GLN A 148 -22.08 8.90 6.46
CA GLN A 148 -22.30 9.91 7.49
C GLN A 148 -21.30 9.73 8.63
N THR A 149 -20.61 10.80 8.99
CA THR A 149 -19.60 10.83 10.05
C THR A 149 -20.00 11.85 11.10
N ALA A 150 -20.02 11.46 12.37
CA ALA A 150 -20.19 12.38 13.49
C ALA A 150 -18.95 12.39 14.37
N LEU A 151 -18.47 13.58 14.70
CA LEU A 151 -17.34 13.77 15.60
C LEU A 151 -17.88 14.21 16.96
N VAL A 152 -17.49 13.47 18.00
CA VAL A 152 -17.83 13.81 19.38
C VAL A 152 -16.58 14.40 20.03
N GLU A 153 -16.64 15.67 20.39
CA GLU A 153 -15.56 16.35 21.10
C GLU A 153 -16.07 16.85 22.45
N HIS A 154 -15.22 16.78 23.47
CA HIS A 154 -15.47 17.46 24.73
C HIS A 154 -15.09 18.93 24.50
N GLY A 155 -16.10 19.81 24.43
CA GLY A 155 -15.90 21.22 24.08
C GLY A 155 -14.97 21.94 25.06
N LEU A 156 -13.70 22.06 24.71
CA LEU A 156 -12.82 23.07 25.27
C LEU A 156 -12.89 24.32 24.37
N GLY A 157 -14.04 25.01 24.43
CA GLY A 157 -14.17 26.45 24.16
C GLY A 157 -13.89 27.04 22.77
N GLU A 158 -13.37 26.31 21.79
CA GLU A 158 -12.91 26.93 20.53
C GLU A 158 -13.99 27.06 19.44
N ARG A 159 -15.08 26.27 19.49
CA ARG A 159 -16.14 26.33 18.47
C ARG A 159 -17.49 25.85 19.02
N PRO A 160 -18.61 26.54 18.73
CA PRO A 160 -19.94 26.03 19.07
C PRO A 160 -20.20 24.70 18.33
N PRO A 161 -20.93 23.76 18.94
CA PRO A 161 -21.24 22.48 18.31
C PRO A 161 -22.06 22.70 17.02
N GLU A 162 -21.74 21.95 15.97
CA GLU A 162 -22.51 21.99 14.71
C GLU A 162 -23.94 21.44 14.90
N CYS A 163 -24.15 20.59 15.92
CA CYS A 163 -25.45 20.06 16.25
C CYS A 163 -25.53 19.78 17.76
N ASP A 164 -26.68 20.10 18.37
CA ASP A 164 -26.98 19.79 19.77
C ASP A 164 -27.57 18.38 19.95
N ARG A 165 -27.64 17.57 18.88
CA ARG A 165 -28.15 16.21 18.97
C ARG A 165 -27.20 15.34 19.77
N THR A 166 -27.76 14.48 20.60
CA THR A 166 -26.98 13.43 21.24
C THR A 166 -26.48 12.43 20.20
N PRO A 167 -25.38 11.70 20.46
CA PRO A 167 -24.91 10.65 19.56
C PRO A 167 -26.00 9.62 19.22
N VAL A 168 -26.89 9.33 20.17
CA VAL A 168 -28.01 8.39 19.99
C VAL A 168 -29.06 8.98 19.02
N GLU A 169 -29.44 10.25 19.18
CA GLU A 169 -30.38 10.91 18.27
C GLU A 169 -29.85 11.01 16.84
N LEU A 170 -28.53 11.14 16.67
CA LEU A 170 -27.91 11.16 15.35
C LEU A 170 -27.84 9.77 14.70
N LEU A 171 -27.75 8.71 15.50
CA LEU A 171 -27.78 7.32 15.00
C LEU A 171 -29.20 6.83 14.66
N LEU A 172 -30.23 7.42 15.27
CA LEU A 172 -31.63 7.04 15.08
C LEU A 172 -32.36 7.86 13.99
N ALA A 173 -31.73 8.91 13.45
CA ALA A 173 -32.28 9.79 12.43
C ALA A 173 -31.86 9.36 11.01
#